data_AF-A0A5K1EA84-F1
#
_entry.id   AF-A0A5K1EA84-F1
#
_cell.length_a   1.000
_cell.length_b   1.000
_cell.length_c   1.000
_cell.angle_alpha   90.00
_cell.angle_beta   90.00
_cell.angle_gamma   90.00
#
_symmetry.space_group_name_H-M   'P 1'
#
loop_
_entity.id
_entity.type
_entity.pdbx_description
1 polymer ?
#
loop_
_entity_poly.entity_id
_entity_poly.type
_entity_poly.pdbx_seq_one_letter_code
_entity_poly.pdbx_strand_id
1 'polypeptide(L)'
;MANAQMPPVQPISEAATEINSVDFSSPFFLHHSDNPGTVLVSQLLTGENYATWSHAMLMALLAKNKTSFVDGSLPQPKTMAPEYCLWNRCNHM
;
A
#
# COMPACT_ATOMS: atom_id res chain seq x y z
N MET A 1 36.24 34.76 42.68
CA MET A 1 36.05 34.37 41.27
C MET A 1 35.90 32.85 41.24
N ALA A 2 34.67 32.35 41.19
CA ALA A 2 34.38 30.92 41.06
C ALA A 2 34.12 30.62 39.58
N ASN A 3 34.97 29.79 38.96
CA ASN A 3 34.78 29.33 37.59
C ASN A 3 33.58 28.38 37.54
N ALA A 4 32.52 28.78 36.84
CA ALA A 4 31.38 27.93 36.56
C ALA A 4 31.74 26.96 35.43
N GLN A 5 31.96 25.69 35.79
CA GLN A 5 32.13 24.60 34.84
C GLN A 5 30.79 24.28 34.17
N MET A 6 30.74 24.36 32.85
CA MET A 6 29.58 23.97 32.04
C MET A 6 29.38 22.44 32.12
N PRO A 7 28.15 21.93 32.27
CA PRO A 7 27.91 20.49 32.35
C PRO A 7 28.21 19.80 31.02
N PRO A 8 28.56 18.50 31.04
CA PRO A 8 28.88 17.75 29.82
C PRO A 8 27.63 17.60 28.95
N VAL A 9 27.72 18.09 27.71
CA VAL A 9 26.69 17.87 26.68
C VAL A 9 26.63 16.37 26.40
N GLN A 10 25.52 15.74 26.76
CA GLN A 10 25.23 14.35 26.44
C GLN A 10 25.15 14.18 24.91
N PRO A 11 25.54 13.03 24.32
CA PRO A 11 25.36 12.81 22.89
C PRO A 11 23.87 12.96 22.56
N ILE A 12 23.56 13.88 21.64
CA ILE A 12 22.22 14.03 21.11
C ILE A 12 21.86 12.68 20.50
N SER A 13 20.85 12.03 21.08
CA SER A 13 20.25 10.82 20.55
C SER A 13 20.06 10.99 19.05
N GLU A 14 20.76 10.14 18.31
CA GLU A 14 20.62 9.93 16.88
C GLU A 14 19.19 9.39 16.66
N ALA A 15 18.22 10.29 16.67
CA ALA A 15 16.87 10.01 16.25
C ALA A 15 16.97 9.73 14.75
N ALA A 16 16.92 8.43 14.46
CA ALA A 16 17.04 7.85 13.14
C ALA A 16 16.38 8.73 12.09
N THR A 17 17.15 9.03 11.04
CA THR A 17 16.58 9.34 9.74
C THR A 17 15.67 8.17 9.38
N GLU A 18 14.38 8.23 9.71
CA GLU A 18 13.36 7.45 9.03
C GLU A 18 13.36 7.95 7.58
N ILE A 19 14.26 7.38 6.79
CA ILE A 19 14.08 7.36 5.35
C ILE A 19 12.72 6.72 5.19
N ASN A 20 11.72 7.50 4.75
CA ASN A 20 10.44 7.01 4.25
C ASN A 20 10.74 6.09 3.04
N SER A 21 11.27 4.90 3.29
CA SER A 21 11.46 3.88 2.28
C SER A 21 10.09 3.35 1.96
N VAL A 22 9.55 3.81 0.84
CA VAL A 22 8.31 3.29 0.28
C VAL A 22 8.50 1.80 0.05
N ASP A 23 7.82 0.98 0.84
CA ASP A 23 7.81 -0.46 0.66
C ASP A 23 6.90 -0.80 -0.52
N PHE A 24 7.50 -0.98 -1.69
CA PHE A 24 6.81 -1.39 -2.91
C PHE A 24 6.25 -2.81 -2.83
N SER A 25 6.70 -3.63 -1.86
CA SER A 25 6.16 -4.96 -1.61
C SER A 25 4.95 -4.95 -0.67
N SER A 26 4.65 -3.80 -0.07
CA SER A 26 3.50 -3.64 0.81
C SER A 26 2.20 -3.89 0.03
N PRO A 27 1.25 -4.67 0.58
CA PRO A 27 -0.08 -4.81 -0.01
C PRO A 27 -0.87 -3.48 -0.02
N PHE A 28 -0.39 -2.45 0.69
CA PHE A 28 -0.98 -1.12 0.72
C PHE A 28 -0.27 -0.10 -0.19
N PHE A 29 0.67 -0.57 -1.02
CA PHE A 29 1.29 0.26 -2.03
C PHE A 29 0.30 0.56 -3.16
N LEU A 30 0.14 1.84 -3.48
CA LEU A 30 -0.63 2.31 -4.64
C LEU A 30 0.34 2.93 -5.64
N HIS A 31 0.28 2.44 -6.87
CA HIS A 31 1.05 3.01 -7.95
C HIS A 31 0.40 4.31 -8.42
N HIS A 32 1.20 5.29 -8.86
CA HIS A 32 0.68 6.60 -9.30
C HIS A 32 -0.24 6.53 -10.53
N SER A 33 -0.21 5.42 -11.27
CA SER A 33 -1.11 5.16 -12.40
C SER A 33 -2.43 4.50 -12.02
N ASP A 34 -2.58 4.08 -10.76
CA ASP A 34 -3.83 3.52 -10.26
C ASP A 34 -4.89 4.60 -10.25
N ASN A 35 -6.02 4.33 -10.88
CA ASN A 35 -7.16 5.23 -10.89
C ASN A 35 -8.47 4.43 -11.01
N PRO A 36 -9.56 4.86 -10.35
CA PRO A 36 -10.85 4.15 -10.39
C PRO A 36 -11.47 4.03 -11.78
N GLY A 37 -11.06 4.87 -12.73
CA GLY A 37 -11.53 4.85 -14.12
C GLY A 37 -10.77 3.87 -15.04
N THR A 38 -9.82 3.10 -14.50
CA THR A 38 -8.98 2.22 -15.33
C THR A 38 -9.78 1.05 -15.86
N VAL A 39 -9.82 0.90 -17.18
CA VAL A 39 -10.31 -0.32 -17.82
C VAL A 39 -9.24 -1.41 -17.67
N LEU A 40 -9.49 -2.42 -16.83
CA LEU A 40 -8.56 -3.53 -16.57
C LEU A 40 -8.49 -4.52 -17.74
N VAL A 41 -9.63 -4.80 -18.37
CA VAL A 41 -9.75 -5.67 -19.54
C VAL A 41 -10.63 -4.96 -20.55
N SER A 42 -10.08 -4.67 -21.73
CA SER A 42 -10.79 -3.92 -22.79
C SER A 42 -11.90 -4.74 -23.46
N GLN A 43 -11.74 -6.07 -23.48
CA GLN A 43 -12.75 -6.98 -24.01
C GLN A 43 -13.93 -7.06 -23.03
N LEU A 44 -15.14 -6.87 -23.54
CA LEU A 44 -16.35 -7.06 -22.76
C LEU A 44 -16.52 -8.55 -22.43
N LEU A 45 -16.96 -8.84 -21.21
CA LEU A 45 -17.28 -10.19 -20.80
C LEU A 45 -18.52 -10.68 -21.57
N THR A 46 -18.37 -11.81 -22.24
CA THR A 46 -19.44 -12.61 -22.84
C THR A 46 -19.43 -14.00 -22.19
N GLY A 47 -20.54 -14.73 -22.27
CA GLY A 47 -20.57 -16.10 -21.73
C GLY A 47 -19.49 -17.00 -22.35
N GLU A 48 -19.24 -16.84 -23.65
CA GLU A 48 -18.28 -17.66 -24.40
C GLU A 48 -16.82 -17.31 -24.09
N ASN A 49 -16.50 -16.05 -23.78
CA ASN A 49 -15.12 -15.62 -23.57
C ASN A 49 -14.68 -15.67 -22.10
N TYR A 50 -15.49 -16.21 -21.19
CA TYR A 50 -15.22 -16.18 -19.75
C TYR A 50 -13.84 -16.68 -19.37
N ALA A 51 -13.36 -17.78 -19.96
CA ALA A 51 -12.04 -18.33 -19.62
C ALA A 51 -10.91 -17.35 -19.93
N THR A 52 -10.93 -16.76 -21.12
CA THR A 52 -9.94 -15.75 -21.56
C THR A 52 -10.09 -14.46 -20.76
N TRP A 53 -11.32 -14.01 -20.54
CA TRP A 53 -11.61 -12.78 -19.82
C TRP A 53 -11.20 -12.85 -18.35
N SER A 54 -11.53 -13.95 -17.66
CA SER A 54 -11.21 -14.15 -16.24
C SER A 54 -9.70 -14.26 -16.01
N HIS A 55 -8.99 -14.93 -16.91
CA HIS A 55 -7.53 -14.99 -16.88
C HIS A 55 -6.92 -13.59 -17.07
N ALA A 56 -7.38 -12.82 -18.07
CA ALA A 56 -6.91 -11.46 -18.30
C ALA A 56 -7.21 -10.54 -17.09
N MET A 57 -8.40 -10.65 -16.50
CA MET A 57 -8.79 -9.89 -15.31
C MET A 57 -7.89 -10.24 -14.12
N LEU A 58 -7.62 -11.52 -13.90
CA LEU A 58 -6.71 -11.96 -12.83
C LEU A 58 -5.30 -11.39 -13.02
N MET A 59 -4.74 -11.45 -14.23
CA MET A 59 -3.43 -10.87 -14.52
C MET A 59 -3.40 -9.35 -14.31
N ALA A 60 -4.46 -8.64 -14.71
CA ALA A 60 -4.58 -7.21 -14.48
C ALA A 60 -4.62 -6.88 -12.98
N LEU A 61 -5.35 -7.65 -12.17
CA LEU A 61 -5.40 -7.46 -10.72
C LEU A 61 -4.06 -7.78 -10.05
N LEU A 62 -3.36 -8.84 -10.49
CA LEU A 62 -2.02 -9.20 -10.00
C LEU A 62 -1.01 -8.08 -10.27
N ALA A 63 -1.00 -7.54 -11.49
CA ALA A 63 -0.11 -6.44 -11.86
C ALA A 63 -0.34 -5.17 -11.02
N LYS A 64 -1.52 -5.03 -10.40
CA LYS A 64 -1.90 -3.90 -9.56
C LYS A 64 -1.90 -4.22 -8.05
N ASN A 65 -1.44 -5.41 -7.64
CA ASN A 65 -1.49 -5.89 -6.26
C ASN A 65 -2.89 -5.85 -5.64
N LYS A 66 -3.94 -6.12 -6.44
CA LYS A 66 -5.35 -6.04 -5.99
C LYS A 66 -5.98 -7.38 -5.65
N THR A 67 -5.34 -8.50 -5.99
CA THR A 67 -5.93 -9.83 -5.79
C THR A 67 -6.32 -10.09 -4.34
N SER A 68 -5.47 -9.68 -3.39
CA SER A 68 -5.71 -9.95 -1.97
C SER A 68 -6.91 -9.20 -1.37
N PHE A 69 -7.32 -8.09 -2.00
CA PHE A 69 -8.55 -7.38 -1.63
C PHE A 69 -9.79 -8.08 -2.19
N VAL A 70 -9.69 -8.64 -3.39
CA VAL A 70 -10.81 -9.31 -4.09
C VAL A 70 -11.08 -10.71 -3.54
N ASP A 71 -10.02 -11.48 -3.26
CA ASP A 71 -10.14 -12.85 -2.74
C ASP A 71 -10.33 -12.90 -1.21
N GLY A 72 -10.16 -11.77 -0.52
CA GLY A 72 -10.32 -11.64 0.93
C GLY A 72 -9.15 -12.18 1.75
N SER A 73 -8.03 -12.56 1.13
CA SER A 73 -6.81 -12.97 1.82
C SER A 73 -6.17 -11.83 2.63
N LEU A 74 -6.47 -10.58 2.28
CA LEU A 74 -6.14 -9.39 3.07
C LEU A 74 -7.40 -8.84 3.76
N PRO A 75 -7.72 -9.32 4.97
CA PRO A 75 -8.94 -8.93 5.66
C PRO A 75 -8.92 -7.45 6.05
N GLN A 76 -10.11 -6.86 6.13
CA GLN A 76 -10.29 -5.51 6.63
C GLN A 76 -9.73 -5.38 8.07
N PRO A 77 -8.77 -4.47 8.32
CA PRO A 77 -8.28 -4.19 9.66
C PRO A 77 -9.39 -3.62 10.55
N LYS A 78 -9.19 -3.68 11.87
CA LYS A 78 -10.05 -2.96 12.82
C LYS A 78 -9.99 -1.46 12.53
N THR A 79 -11.11 -0.76 12.71
CA THR A 79 -11.22 0.69 12.42
C THR A 79 -10.24 1.56 13.20
N MET A 80 -9.73 1.09 14.35
CA MET A 80 -8.71 1.79 15.16
C MET A 80 -7.27 1.39 14.83
N ALA A 81 -7.07 0.43 13.93
CA ALA A 81 -5.74 0.00 13.54
C ALA A 81 -5.10 1.03 12.58
N PRO A 82 -3.79 1.29 12.69
CA PRO A 82 -3.12 2.27 11.84
C PRO A 82 -3.20 1.91 10.34
N GLU A 83 -3.32 0.63 10.01
CA GLU A 83 -3.44 0.14 8.63
C GLU A 83 -4.84 0.37 8.04
N TYR A 84 -5.86 0.70 8.84
CA TYR A 84 -7.23 0.83 8.36
C TYR A 84 -7.36 1.89 7.26
N CYS A 85 -6.73 3.06 7.44
CA CYS A 85 -6.76 4.13 6.45
C CYS A 85 -6.08 3.71 5.14
N LEU A 86 -4.99 2.96 5.23
CA LEU A 86 -4.25 2.44 4.08
C LEU A 86 -5.04 1.38 3.34
N TRP A 87 -5.59 0.40 4.06
CA TRP A 87 -6.47 -0.63 3.52
C TRP A 87 -7.68 0.00 2.85
N ASN A 88 -8.35 0.95 3.52
CA ASN A 88 -9.54 1.60 2.99
C ASN A 88 -9.24 2.35 1.69
N ARG A 89 -8.13 3.11 1.65
CA ARG A 89 -7.69 3.79 0.43
C ARG A 89 -7.41 2.80 -0.69
N CYS A 90 -6.70 1.71 -0.41
CA CYS A 90 -6.34 0.73 -1.43
C CYS A 90 -7.54 -0.08 -1.93
N ASN A 91 -8.51 -0.37 -1.07
CA ASN A 91 -9.73 -1.10 -1.43
C ASN A 91 -10.66 -0.30 -2.36
N HIS A 92 -10.57 1.04 -2.35
CA HIS A 92 -11.40 1.93 -3.18
C HIS A 92 -10.72 2.36 -4.50
N MET A 93 -9.53 1.83 -4.79
CA MET A 93 -8.74 2.14 -5.99
C MET A 93 -8.74 0.98 -6.95
#